data_AF-F4XDM4-F1
#
_entry.id   AF-F4XDM4-F1
#
_cell.length_a   1.000
_cell.length_b   1.000
_cell.length_c   1.000
_cell.angle_alpha   90.00
_cell.angle_beta   90.00
_cell.angle_gamma   90.00
#
_symmetry.space_group_name_H-M   'P 1'
#
loop_
_entity.id
_entity.type
_entity.pdbx_description
1 polymer ?
#
loop_
_entity_poly.entity_id
_entity_poly.type
_entity_poly.pdbx_seq_one_letter_code
_entity_poly.pdbx_strand_id
1 'polypeptide(L)'
;MASNKRERFREQKNFLQKNRNTIVYLIVLLALLGSLMGWRLLPDQVSVQVAGSGVDVIRRPKNVMLLVHLGMTGAFCALFWRWPREIAYFVGAVISLLLVFNLLAANLGVA
;
A
#
# COMPACT_ATOMS: atom_id res chain seq x y z
N MET A 1 22.48 14.39 21.74
CA MET A 1 21.35 13.62 21.16
C MET A 1 21.34 13.52 19.63
N ALA A 2 21.90 14.47 18.86
CA ALA A 2 21.83 14.44 17.39
C ALA A 2 22.65 13.33 16.69
N SER A 3 23.77 12.89 17.28
CA SER A 3 24.61 11.79 16.73
C SER A 3 23.84 10.47 16.63
N ASN A 4 23.19 10.08 17.73
CA ASN A 4 22.45 8.82 17.86
C ASN A 4 21.27 8.72 16.86
N LYS A 5 20.61 9.85 16.53
CA LYS A 5 19.52 9.88 15.53
C LYS A 5 20.04 9.57 14.11
N ARG A 6 21.18 10.16 13.72
CA ARG A 6 21.77 9.94 12.38
C ARG A 6 22.27 8.52 12.19
N GLU A 7 22.82 7.93 13.24
CA GLU A 7 23.29 6.54 13.26
C GLU A 7 22.14 5.56 13.05
N ARG A 8 21.04 5.71 13.81
CA ARG A 8 19.81 4.91 13.65
C ARG A 8 19.20 5.03 12.24
N PHE A 9 19.19 6.22 11.66
CA PHE A 9 18.73 6.40 10.27
C PHE A 9 19.62 5.68 9.26
N ARG A 10 20.93 5.63 9.49
CA ARG A 10 21.88 4.94 8.61
C ARG A 10 21.72 3.42 8.71
N GLU A 11 21.53 2.90 9.91
CA GLU A 11 21.22 1.49 10.14
C GLU A 11 19.91 1.07 9.48
N GLN A 12 18.86 1.89 9.60
CA GLN A 12 17.57 1.65 8.93
C GLN A 12 17.73 1.59 7.41
N LYS A 13 18.45 2.55 6.80
CA LYS A 13 18.72 2.54 5.36
C LYS A 13 19.53 1.31 4.94
N ASN A 14 20.52 0.90 5.74
CA ASN A 14 21.32 -0.29 5.48
C ASN A 14 20.47 -1.57 5.57
N PHE A 15 19.56 -1.67 6.54
CA PHE A 15 18.62 -2.78 6.67
C PHE A 15 17.67 -2.87 5.46
N LEU A 16 17.07 -1.73 5.07
CA LEU A 16 16.18 -1.65 3.90
C LEU A 16 16.91 -2.04 2.62
N GLN A 17 18.16 -1.63 2.46
CA GLN A 17 18.99 -2.02 1.32
C GLN A 17 19.34 -3.52 1.33
N LYS A 18 19.71 -4.08 2.49
CA LYS A 18 20.07 -5.49 2.64
C LYS A 18 18.89 -6.41 2.36
N ASN A 19 17.70 -6.06 2.85
CA ASN A 19 16.49 -6.88 2.75
C ASN A 19 15.54 -6.43 1.63
N ARG A 20 15.98 -5.54 0.73
CA ARG A 20 15.16 -4.92 -0.31
C ARG A 20 14.32 -5.94 -1.08
N ASN A 21 14.94 -7.01 -1.55
CA ASN A 21 14.26 -7.99 -2.38
C ASN A 21 13.15 -8.72 -1.61
N THR A 22 13.42 -9.11 -0.36
CA THR A 22 12.43 -9.73 0.53
C THR A 22 11.28 -8.77 0.84
N ILE A 23 11.59 -7.50 1.13
CA ILE A 23 10.59 -6.47 1.42
C ILE A 23 9.67 -6.25 0.22
N VAL A 24 10.24 -6.04 -0.97
CA VAL A 24 9.45 -5.85 -2.20
C VAL A 24 8.63 -7.08 -2.50
N TYR A 25 9.20 -8.28 -2.36
CA TYR A 25 8.48 -9.53 -2.55
C TYR A 25 7.26 -9.62 -1.63
N LEU A 26 7.43 -9.36 -0.33
CA LEU A 26 6.34 -9.40 0.64
C LEU A 26 5.25 -8.37 0.33
N ILE A 27 5.63 -7.13 -0.01
CA ILE A 27 4.65 -6.07 -0.34
C ILE A 27 3.87 -6.45 -1.59
N VAL A 28 4.55 -6.89 -2.65
CA VAL A 28 3.90 -7.29 -3.91
C VAL A 28 3.00 -8.50 -3.69
N LEU A 29 3.45 -9.49 -2.93
CA LEU A 29 2.64 -10.67 -2.61
C LEU A 29 1.36 -10.28 -1.86
N LEU A 30 1.47 -9.44 -0.83
CA LEU A 30 0.30 -8.95 -0.09
C LEU A 30 -0.63 -8.10 -0.95
N ALA A 31 -0.09 -7.27 -1.84
CA ALA A 31 -0.88 -6.45 -2.76
C ALA A 31 -1.66 -7.31 -3.75
N LEU A 32 -1.03 -8.37 -4.28
CA LEU A 32 -1.68 -9.34 -5.17
C LEU A 32 -2.76 -10.13 -4.45
N LEU A 33 -2.47 -10.65 -3.25
CA LEU A 33 -3.45 -11.36 -2.43
C LEU A 33 -4.63 -10.46 -2.06
N GLY A 34 -4.36 -9.24 -1.59
CA GLY A 34 -5.38 -8.25 -1.28
C GLY A 34 -6.22 -7.88 -2.51
N SER A 35 -5.60 -7.73 -3.68
CA SER A 35 -6.33 -7.42 -4.91
C SER A 35 -7.15 -8.60 -5.42
N LEU A 36 -6.66 -9.84 -5.25
CA LEU A 36 -7.40 -11.06 -5.59
C LEU A 36 -8.63 -11.22 -4.69
N MET A 37 -8.46 -11.01 -3.38
CA MET A 37 -9.56 -10.98 -2.41
C MET A 37 -10.54 -9.86 -2.78
N GLY A 38 -10.03 -8.68 -3.11
CA GLY A 38 -10.84 -7.56 -3.55
C GLY A 38 -11.66 -7.88 -4.80
N TRP A 39 -11.05 -8.54 -5.79
CA TRP A 39 -11.74 -8.95 -7.00
C TRP A 39 -12.88 -9.94 -6.72
N ARG A 40 -12.67 -10.87 -5.80
CA ARG A 40 -13.63 -11.93 -5.46
C ARG A 40 -14.75 -11.46 -4.54
N LEU A 41 -14.43 -10.58 -3.59
CA LEU A 41 -15.33 -10.21 -2.48
C LEU A 41 -15.95 -8.83 -2.64
N LEU A 42 -15.31 -7.89 -3.36
CA LEU A 42 -15.84 -6.53 -3.48
C LEU A 42 -17.06 -6.47 -4.43
N PRO A 43 -18.07 -5.66 -4.08
CA PRO A 43 -19.15 -5.31 -4.99
C PRO A 43 -18.61 -4.56 -6.22
N ASP A 44 -19.34 -4.59 -7.34
CA ASP A 44 -18.90 -3.95 -8.60
C ASP A 44 -18.65 -2.44 -8.47
N GLN A 45 -19.32 -1.82 -7.50
CA GLN A 45 -19.17 -0.42 -7.13
C GLN A 45 -18.59 -0.32 -5.72
N VAL A 46 -17.40 0.25 -5.61
CA VAL A 46 -16.65 0.39 -4.36
C VAL A 46 -16.45 1.85 -4.00
N SER A 47 -16.38 2.12 -2.69
CA SER A 47 -16.04 3.42 -2.14
C SER A 47 -14.68 3.39 -1.46
N VAL A 48 -13.92 4.48 -1.57
CA VAL A 48 -12.68 4.68 -0.82
C VAL A 48 -12.97 5.23 0.59
N GLN A 49 -14.17 5.77 0.81
CA GLN A 49 -14.62 6.33 2.09
C GLN A 49 -15.61 5.38 2.78
N VAL A 50 -15.44 5.21 4.08
CA VAL A 50 -16.46 4.61 4.96
C VAL A 50 -17.69 5.52 4.92
N ALA A 51 -18.86 4.94 4.68
CA ALA A 51 -20.11 5.67 4.63
C ALA A 51 -20.46 6.23 6.03
N GLY A 52 -19.93 7.41 6.35
CA GLY A 52 -20.42 8.24 7.44
C GLY A 52 -21.70 8.94 7.00
N SER A 53 -22.68 9.04 7.90
CA SER A 53 -23.96 9.71 7.64
C SER A 53 -23.73 11.13 7.10
N GLY A 54 -24.14 11.37 5.85
CA GLY A 54 -24.12 12.68 5.19
C GLY A 54 -22.96 12.94 4.21
N VAL A 55 -22.10 11.96 3.95
CA VAL A 55 -21.05 12.08 2.92
C VAL A 55 -21.49 11.35 1.65
N ASP A 56 -21.55 12.08 0.52
CA ASP A 56 -21.80 11.47 -0.78
C ASP A 56 -20.70 10.45 -1.11
N VAL A 57 -21.08 9.18 -1.06
CA VAL A 57 -20.18 8.06 -1.32
C VAL A 57 -19.95 7.97 -2.82
N ILE A 58 -18.84 8.56 -3.30
CA ILE A 58 -18.45 8.46 -4.72
C ILE A 58 -18.06 7.01 -5.01
N ARG A 59 -19.00 6.29 -5.61
CA ARG A 59 -18.80 4.91 -6.04
C ARG A 59 -18.00 4.85 -7.33
N ARG A 60 -16.99 3.98 -7.34
CA ARG A 60 -16.11 3.74 -8.48
C ARG A 60 -16.12 2.26 -8.84
N PRO A 61 -15.93 1.91 -10.12
CA PRO A 61 -15.84 0.51 -10.52
C PRO A 61 -14.66 -0.18 -9.82
N LYS A 62 -14.93 -1.35 -9.22
CA LYS A 62 -13.93 -2.09 -8.41
C LYS A 62 -12.64 -2.36 -9.18
N ASN A 63 -12.73 -2.71 -10.45
CA ASN A 63 -11.58 -3.05 -11.29
C ASN A 63 -10.65 -1.84 -11.44
N VAL A 64 -11.20 -0.64 -11.59
CA VAL A 64 -10.40 0.59 -11.71
C VAL A 64 -9.73 0.91 -10.38
N MET A 65 -10.45 0.81 -9.27
CA MET A 65 -9.86 1.06 -7.96
C MET A 65 -8.77 0.06 -7.62
N LEU A 66 -9.01 -1.25 -7.81
CA LEU A 66 -8.00 -2.29 -7.61
C LEU A 66 -6.78 -2.07 -8.51
N LEU A 67 -6.98 -1.77 -9.79
CA LEU A 67 -5.88 -1.49 -10.72
C LEU A 67 -5.07 -0.26 -10.29
N VAL A 68 -5.71 0.82 -9.86
CA VAL A 68 -5.04 2.04 -9.41
C VAL A 68 -4.18 1.75 -8.17
N HIS A 69 -4.72 1.03 -7.20
CA HIS A 69 -3.99 0.71 -5.97
C HIS A 69 -2.85 -0.28 -6.21
N LEU A 70 -3.08 -1.29 -7.07
CA LEU A 70 -2.06 -2.24 -7.48
C LEU A 70 -0.95 -1.54 -8.29
N GLY A 71 -1.33 -0.63 -9.18
CA GLY A 71 -0.41 0.17 -9.99
C GLY A 71 0.44 1.12 -9.15
N MET A 72 -0.15 1.82 -8.18
CA MET A 72 0.59 2.64 -7.21
C MET A 72 1.55 1.80 -6.38
N THR A 73 1.09 0.67 -5.84
CA THR A 73 1.95 -0.24 -5.06
C THR A 73 3.11 -0.74 -5.91
N GLY A 74 2.85 -1.18 -7.15
CA GLY A 74 3.86 -1.61 -8.10
C GLY A 74 4.87 -0.50 -8.44
N ALA A 75 4.40 0.72 -8.69
CA ALA A 75 5.25 1.87 -8.98
C ALA A 75 6.18 2.21 -7.81
N PHE A 76 5.65 2.32 -6.59
CA PHE A 76 6.47 2.57 -5.40
C PHE A 76 7.41 1.42 -5.07
N CYS A 77 6.98 0.16 -5.27
CA CYS A 77 7.87 -1.00 -5.15
C CYS A 77 9.01 -0.96 -6.17
N ALA A 78 8.76 -0.56 -7.42
CA ALA A 78 9.79 -0.43 -8.45
C ALA A 78 10.78 0.70 -8.11
N LEU A 79 10.27 1.85 -7.64
CA LEU A 79 11.08 2.97 -7.18
C LEU A 79 11.94 2.58 -5.96
N PHE A 80 11.37 1.88 -4.98
CA PHE A 80 12.10 1.37 -3.83
C PHE A 80 13.12 0.30 -4.24
N TRP A 81 12.80 -0.56 -5.22
CA TRP A 81 13.74 -1.53 -5.74
C TRP A 81 14.96 -0.87 -6.41
N ARG A 82 14.71 0.18 -7.21
CA ARG A 82 15.75 0.96 -7.89
C ARG A 82 16.57 1.81 -6.91
N TRP A 83 15.92 2.40 -5.92
CA TRP A 83 16.52 3.31 -4.93
C TRP A 83 16.12 2.96 -3.49
N PRO A 84 16.65 1.85 -2.93
CA PRO A 84 16.24 1.34 -1.61
C PRO A 84 16.67 2.23 -0.43
N ARG A 85 17.55 3.21 -0.66
CA ARG A 85 18.01 4.15 0.36
C ARG A 85 17.02 5.30 0.60
N GLU A 86 16.07 5.47 -0.31
CA GLU A 86 15.02 6.48 -0.21
C GLU A 86 13.82 5.91 0.55
N ILE A 87 13.75 6.24 1.84
CA ILE A 87 12.71 5.77 2.75
C ILE A 87 11.31 6.20 2.26
N ALA A 88 11.21 7.33 1.55
CA ALA A 88 9.96 7.81 0.99
C ALA A 88 9.30 6.79 0.04
N TYR A 89 10.08 6.07 -0.77
CA TYR A 89 9.53 5.04 -1.67
C TYR A 89 9.05 3.81 -0.91
N PHE A 90 9.75 3.42 0.15
CA PHE A 90 9.30 2.37 1.06
C PHE A 90 7.98 2.77 1.74
N VAL A 91 7.91 3.97 2.29
CA VAL A 91 6.70 4.50 2.92
C VAL A 91 5.55 4.58 1.91
N GLY A 92 5.81 5.06 0.69
CA GLY A 92 4.80 5.09 -0.38
C GLY A 92 4.28 3.70 -0.75
N ALA A 93 5.14 2.68 -0.80
CA ALA A 93 4.75 1.30 -1.06
C ALA A 93 3.88 0.74 0.08
N VAL A 94 4.25 1.03 1.33
CA VAL A 94 3.47 0.61 2.51
C VAL A 94 2.11 1.31 2.56
N ILE A 95 2.05 2.62 2.32
CA ILE A 95 0.78 3.37 2.27
C ILE A 95 -0.11 2.83 1.15
N SER A 96 0.43 2.59 -0.04
CA SER A 96 -0.34 2.05 -1.17
C SER A 96 -0.92 0.67 -0.85
N LEU A 97 -0.14 -0.18 -0.18
CA LEU A 97 -0.59 -1.48 0.30
C LEU A 97 -1.73 -1.34 1.34
N LEU A 98 -1.57 -0.44 2.31
CA LEU A 98 -2.61 -0.18 3.31
C LEU A 98 -3.91 0.33 2.68
N LEU A 99 -3.82 1.13 1.62
CA LEU A 99 -5.01 1.60 0.90
C LEU A 99 -5.78 0.45 0.22
N VAL A 100 -5.10 -0.60 -0.28
CA VAL A 100 -5.77 -1.82 -0.79
C VAL A 100 -6.60 -2.47 0.32
N PHE A 101 -6.02 -2.64 1.51
CA PHE A 101 -6.73 -3.23 2.65
C PHE A 101 -7.82 -2.32 3.21
N ASN A 102 -7.64 -1.00 3.18
CA ASN A 102 -8.67 -0.05 3.56
C ASN A 102 -9.87 -0.11 2.63
N LEU A 103 -9.65 -0.25 1.31
CA LEU A 103 -10.71 -0.46 0.33
C LEU A 103 -11.51 -1.74 0.63
N LEU A 104 -10.83 -2.83 0.98
CA LEU A 104 -11.48 -4.07 1.43
C LEU A 104 -12.33 -3.83 2.69
N ALA A 105 -11.74 -3.24 3.74
CA ALA A 105 -12.42 -3.02 5.01
C ALA A 105 -13.67 -2.13 4.87
N ALA A 106 -13.56 -1.02 4.12
CA ALA A 106 -14.62 -0.04 3.93
C ALA A 106 -15.84 -0.59 3.15
N ASN A 107 -15.65 -1.62 2.32
CA ASN A 107 -16.72 -2.17 1.48
C ASN A 107 -17.21 -3.55 1.95
N LEU A 108 -16.45 -4.26 2.79
CA LEU A 108 -16.85 -5.55 3.36
C LEU A 108 -17.46 -5.43 4.77
N GLY A 109 -17.60 -4.21 5.30
CA GLY A 109 -18.21 -3.98 6.61
C GLY A 109 -17.33 -4.44 7.78
N VAL A 110 -16.00 -4.42 7.62
CA VAL A 110 -15.04 -4.75 8.70
C VAL A 110 -14.70 -3.50 9.53
N ALA A 111 -15.55 -2.47 9.49
CA ALA A 111 -15.41 -1.21 10.22
C ALA A 111 -16.67 -0.91 11.03
#